data_AF-A0A562F9D5-F1
#
_entry.id   AF-A0A562F9D5-F1
#
_cell.length_a   1.000
_cell.length_b   1.000
_cell.length_c   1.000
_cell.angle_alpha   90.00
_cell.angle_beta   90.00
_cell.angle_gamma   90.00
#
_symmetry.space_group_name_H-M   'P 1'
#
loop_
_entity.id
_entity.type
_entity.pdbx_description
1 polymer ?
#
loop_
_entity_poly.entity_id
_entity_poly.type
_entity_poly.pdbx_seq_one_letter_code
_entity_poly.pdbx_strand_id
1 'polypeptide(L)'
;MNVWAIHARNPLLLGAGFTIWAAAFVALYSMLSVGCAFGWQQVEVLGPITLQRLQLVAILAVHLAAIIFLVMALRAHGQRFLARAAYWAALAALGASIFNFAAVFFLSACV
;
A
#
# COMPACT_ATOMS: atom_id res chain seq x y z
N MET A 1 11.05 22.09 -11.01
CA MET A 1 11.29 20.76 -10.43
C MET A 1 10.42 19.77 -11.19
N ASN A 2 10.99 19.10 -12.19
CA ASN A 2 10.26 18.25 -13.14
C ASN A 2 10.23 16.81 -12.64
N VAL A 3 9.19 16.44 -11.89
CA VAL A 3 8.99 15.09 -11.33
C VAL A 3 8.61 14.05 -12.41
N TRP A 4 8.46 14.48 -13.67
CA TRP A 4 7.89 13.70 -14.77
C TRP A 4 8.88 12.93 -15.63
N ALA A 5 10.18 12.96 -15.31
CA ALA A 5 11.18 12.23 -16.07
C ALA A 5 11.37 10.81 -15.50
N ILE A 6 10.32 9.99 -15.57
CA ILE A 6 10.41 8.53 -15.34
C ILE A 6 11.23 7.95 -16.49
N HIS A 7 12.56 8.02 -16.35
CA HIS A 7 13.47 7.46 -17.33
C HIS A 7 13.27 5.95 -17.35
N ALA A 8 12.70 5.43 -18.44
CA ALA A 8 12.47 3.99 -18.66
C ALA A 8 13.74 3.11 -18.68
N ARG A 9 14.90 3.66 -18.33
CA ARG A 9 16.17 2.96 -18.08
C ARG A 9 16.53 2.85 -16.59
N ASN A 10 15.73 3.40 -15.68
CA ASN A 10 16.04 3.35 -14.25
C ASN A 10 15.65 1.98 -13.68
N PRO A 11 16.61 1.13 -13.25
CA PRO A 11 16.32 -0.18 -12.68
C PRO A 11 15.51 -0.09 -11.37
N LEU A 12 15.51 1.05 -10.68
CA LEU A 12 14.72 1.27 -9.47
C LEU A 12 13.20 1.11 -9.71
N LEU A 13 12.73 1.35 -10.94
CA LEU A 13 11.32 1.18 -11.30
C LEU A 13 10.87 -0.28 -11.21
N LEU A 14 11.78 -1.24 -11.38
CA LEU A 14 11.46 -2.67 -11.29
C LEU A 14 11.07 -3.07 -9.87
N GLY A 15 11.75 -2.51 -8.86
CA GLY A 15 11.50 -2.79 -7.45
C GLY A 15 10.42 -1.92 -6.81
N ALA A 16 10.05 -0.80 -7.43
CA ALA A 16 9.18 0.22 -6.83
C ALA A 16 7.86 -0.34 -6.28
N GLY A 17 7.19 -1.24 -7.01
CA GLY A 17 5.92 -1.83 -6.57
C GLY A 17 6.05 -2.62 -5.26
N PHE A 18 7.08 -3.47 -5.15
CA PHE A 18 7.32 -4.24 -3.94
C PHE A 18 7.92 -3.40 -2.80
N THR A 19 8.65 -2.33 -3.10
CA THR A 19 9.07 -1.35 -2.09
C THR A 19 7.87 -0.66 -1.45
N ILE A 20 6.89 -0.22 -2.25
CA ILE A 20 5.64 0.37 -1.75
C ILE A 20 4.89 -0.66 -0.89
N TRP A 21 4.78 -1.90 -1.37
CA TRP A 21 4.15 -2.99 -0.61
C TRP A 21 4.85 -3.26 0.74
N ALA A 22 6.18 -3.31 0.76
CA ALA A 22 6.95 -3.54 1.98
C ALA A 22 6.79 -2.39 2.99
N ALA A 23 6.78 -1.14 2.50
CA ALA A 23 6.53 0.03 3.34
C ALA A 23 5.13 -0.02 3.97
N ALA A 24 4.11 -0.42 3.21
CA ALA A 24 2.76 -0.58 3.72
C ALA A 24 2.65 -1.72 4.73
N PHE A 25 3.33 -2.85 4.50
CA PHE A 25 3.40 -3.94 5.47
C PHE A 25 3.96 -3.47 6.81
N VAL A 26 5.10 -2.76 6.79
CA VAL A 26 5.72 -2.21 8.01
C VAL A 26 4.79 -1.20 8.69
N ALA A 27 4.18 -0.28 7.93
CA ALA A 27 3.30 0.74 8.48
C ALA A 27 2.05 0.13 9.13
N LEU A 28 1.35 -0.78 8.43
CA LEU A 28 0.16 -1.44 8.95
C LEU A 28 0.46 -2.27 10.20
N TYR A 29 1.55 -3.04 10.17
CA TYR A 29 1.89 -3.92 11.30
C TYR A 29 2.35 -3.13 12.52
N SER A 30 3.17 -2.09 12.32
CA SER A 30 3.61 -1.22 13.42
C SER A 30 2.42 -0.48 14.04
N MET A 31 1.55 0.08 13.21
CA MET A 31 0.39 0.83 13.69
C MET A 31 -0.69 -0.05 14.30
N LEU A 32 -0.78 -1.31 13.89
CA LEU A 32 -1.58 -2.32 14.58
C LEU A 32 -1.09 -2.47 16.02
N SER A 33 0.21 -2.73 16.22
CA SER A 33 0.80 -2.90 17.55
C SER A 33 0.71 -1.63 18.41
N VAL A 34 1.00 -0.46 17.84
CA VAL A 34 0.85 0.84 18.51
C VAL A 34 -0.58 1.02 18.99
N GLY A 35 -1.57 0.88 18.12
CA GLY A 35 -2.95 1.11 18.52
C GLY A 35 -3.47 0.11 19.55
N CYS A 36 -2.98 -1.14 19.57
CA CYS A 36 -3.30 -2.07 20.65
C CYS A 36 -2.63 -1.69 21.97
N ALA A 37 -1.38 -1.22 21.95
CA ALA A 37 -0.69 -0.76 23.16
C ALA A 37 -1.33 0.50 23.77
N PHE A 38 -1.83 1.41 22.93
CA PHE A 38 -2.47 2.67 23.36
C PHE A 38 -3.99 2.58 23.54
N GLY A 39 -4.60 1.41 23.35
CA GLY A 39 -6.04 1.24 23.53
C GLY A 39 -6.89 2.02 22.52
N TRP A 40 -6.48 2.07 21.27
CA TRP A 40 -7.26 2.73 20.21
C TRP A 40 -8.47 1.91 19.76
N GLN A 41 -8.58 0.64 20.19
CA GLN A 41 -9.76 -0.18 19.89
C GLN A 41 -10.94 0.15 20.81
N GLN A 42 -10.73 0.82 21.96
CA GLN A 42 -11.80 1.30 22.84
C GLN A 42 -12.29 2.70 22.45
N VAL A 43 -11.53 3.44 21.62
CA VAL A 43 -11.89 4.79 21.19
C VAL A 43 -12.83 4.69 19.99
N GLU A 44 -14.13 4.87 20.22
CA GLU A 44 -15.15 4.95 19.18
C GLU A 44 -15.11 6.31 18.49
N VAL A 45 -15.03 6.33 17.15
CA VAL A 45 -14.98 7.57 16.36
C VAL A 45 -16.28 7.78 15.61
N LEU A 46 -16.85 6.72 15.03
CA LEU A 46 -18.06 6.82 14.23
C LEU A 46 -18.90 5.54 14.37
N GLY A 47 -19.75 5.51 15.39
CA GLY A 47 -20.52 4.32 15.77
C GLY A 47 -19.60 3.13 16.06
N PRO A 48 -19.79 1.96 15.42
CA PRO A 48 -18.96 0.76 15.68
C PRO A 48 -17.52 0.88 15.13
N ILE A 49 -17.16 1.98 14.47
CA ILE A 49 -15.82 2.20 13.93
C ILE A 49 -14.93 2.82 15.00
N THR A 50 -13.92 2.04 15.41
CA THR A 50 -12.89 2.45 16.36
C THR A 50 -11.79 3.25 15.66
N LEU A 51 -11.07 4.08 16.43
CA LEU A 51 -9.89 4.81 15.95
C LEU A 51 -8.87 3.86 15.34
N GLN A 52 -8.70 2.68 15.95
CA GLN A 52 -7.81 1.64 15.46
C GLN A 52 -8.18 1.15 14.06
N ARG A 53 -9.47 0.93 13.80
CA ARG A 53 -9.92 0.48 12.48
C ARG A 53 -9.79 1.60 11.45
N LEU A 54 -10.13 2.83 11.83
CA LEU A 54 -10.07 3.99 10.95
C LEU A 54 -8.64 4.26 10.46
N GLN A 55 -7.64 4.24 11.36
CA GLN A 55 -6.26 4.53 10.99
C GLN A 55 -5.64 3.45 10.08
N LEU A 56 -5.93 2.16 10.34
CA LEU A 56 -5.47 1.07 9.48
C LEU A 56 -6.09 1.15 8.08
N VAL A 57 -7.38 1.46 7.99
CA VAL A 57 -8.07 1.67 6.71
C VAL A 57 -7.48 2.89 5.97
N ALA A 58 -7.15 3.97 6.68
CA ALA A 58 -6.52 5.14 6.08
C ALA A 58 -5.13 4.82 5.50
N ILE A 59 -4.29 4.08 6.23
CA ILE A 59 -2.97 3.63 5.74
C ILE A 59 -3.14 2.74 4.50
N LEU A 60 -4.08 1.79 4.55
CA LEU A 60 -4.37 0.92 3.41
C LEU A 60 -4.86 1.72 2.20
N ALA A 61 -5.72 2.71 2.38
CA ALA A 61 -6.21 3.57 1.30
C ALA A 61 -5.07 4.36 0.64
N VAL A 62 -4.18 4.96 1.43
CA VAL A 62 -3.00 5.68 0.92
C VAL A 62 -2.07 4.74 0.15
N HIS A 63 -1.82 3.53 0.67
CA HIS A 63 -1.04 2.51 0.00
C HIS A 63 -1.65 2.10 -1.35
N LEU A 64 -2.95 1.79 -1.37
CA LEU A 64 -3.66 1.43 -2.60
C LEU A 64 -3.61 2.56 -3.63
N ALA A 65 -3.80 3.81 -3.21
CA ALA A 65 -3.67 4.96 -4.09
C ALA A 65 -2.24 5.07 -4.68
N ALA A 66 -1.21 4.88 -3.87
CA ALA A 66 0.18 4.94 -4.32
C ALA A 66 0.51 3.85 -5.36
N ILE A 67 0.09 2.60 -5.13
CA ILE A 67 0.38 1.51 -6.05
C ILE A 67 -0.47 1.57 -7.32
N ILE A 68 -1.74 2.00 -7.23
CA ILE A 68 -2.60 2.22 -8.41
C ILE A 68 -2.01 3.36 -9.26
N PHE A 69 -1.57 4.44 -8.64
CA PHE A 69 -0.87 5.53 -9.33
C PHE A 69 0.38 5.02 -10.06
N LEU A 70 1.21 4.20 -9.40
CA LEU A 70 2.39 3.60 -10.03
C LEU A 70 2.02 2.73 -11.24
N VAL A 71 1.00 1.87 -11.11
CA VAL A 71 0.53 1.02 -12.20
C VAL A 71 0.02 1.85 -13.38
N MET A 72 -0.75 2.92 -13.12
CA MET A 72 -1.24 3.83 -14.16
C MET A 72 -0.09 4.57 -14.87
N ALA A 73 0.89 5.06 -14.11
CA ALA A 73 2.07 5.72 -14.65
C ALA A 73 2.89 4.76 -15.53
N LEU A 74 3.15 3.54 -15.06
CA LEU A 74 3.90 2.53 -15.82
C LEU A 74 3.15 2.07 -17.08
N ARG A 75 1.82 2.00 -17.04
CA ARG A 75 0.99 1.66 -18.22
C ARG A 75 1.13 2.70 -19.34
N ALA A 76 1.32 3.98 -19.01
CA ALA A 76 1.48 5.05 -19.99
C ALA A 76 2.83 5.00 -20.74
N HIS A 77 3.85 4.35 -20.20
CA HIS A 77 5.23 4.38 -20.72
C HIS A 77 5.60 3.18 -21.62
N GLY A 78 4.69 2.78 -22.52
CA GLY A 78 4.76 1.55 -23.32
C GLY A 78 6.06 1.23 -24.12
N GLN A 79 6.16 -0.05 -24.51
CA GLN A 79 7.09 -0.73 -25.45
C GLN A 79 8.52 -1.10 -24.98
N ARG A 80 8.98 -0.74 -23.77
CA ARG A 80 10.28 -1.22 -23.27
C ARG A 80 10.14 -2.45 -22.36
N PHE A 81 11.02 -3.45 -22.52
CA PHE A 81 11.06 -4.65 -21.68
C PHE A 81 11.06 -4.30 -20.18
N LEU A 82 11.90 -3.35 -19.76
CA LEU A 82 12.00 -2.94 -18.36
C LEU A 82 10.70 -2.29 -17.84
N ALA A 83 10.03 -1.47 -18.65
CA ALA A 83 8.75 -0.86 -18.29
C ALA A 83 7.64 -1.91 -18.17
N ARG A 84 7.64 -2.92 -19.06
CA ARG A 84 6.70 -4.04 -19.00
C ARG A 84 6.95 -4.91 -17.77
N ALA A 85 8.21 -5.22 -17.46
CA ALA A 85 8.58 -5.99 -16.27
C ALA A 85 8.19 -5.23 -14.98
N ALA A 86 8.49 -3.94 -14.90
CA ALA A 86 8.09 -3.08 -13.79
C ALA A 86 6.56 -3.02 -13.63
N TYR A 87 5.81 -2.92 -14.74
CA TYR A 87 4.35 -2.93 -14.72
C TYR A 87 3.80 -4.24 -14.12
N TRP A 88 4.29 -5.40 -14.57
CA TRP A 88 3.85 -6.68 -14.02
C TRP A 88 4.24 -6.87 -12.56
N ALA A 89 5.43 -6.40 -12.16
CA ALA A 89 5.86 -6.40 -10.76
C ALA A 89 4.95 -5.51 -9.89
N ALA A 90 4.59 -4.32 -10.37
CA ALA A 90 3.66 -3.43 -9.67
C ALA A 90 2.25 -4.03 -9.58
N LEU A 91 1.78 -4.70 -10.64
CA LEU A 91 0.49 -5.39 -10.63
C LEU A 91 0.47 -6.59 -9.68
N ALA A 92 1.57 -7.36 -9.63
CA ALA A 92 1.74 -8.44 -8.67
C ALA A 92 1.74 -7.92 -7.23
N ALA A 93 2.43 -6.81 -6.97
CA ALA A 93 2.42 -6.15 -5.66
C ALA A 93 1.02 -5.61 -5.29
N LEU A 94 0.23 -5.11 -6.24
CA LEU A 94 -1.17 -4.74 -6.01
C LEU A 94 -2.02 -5.97 -5.65
N GLY A 95 -1.88 -7.07 -6.39
CA GLY A 95 -2.55 -8.34 -6.08
C GLY A 95 -2.19 -8.86 -4.68
N ALA A 96 -0.90 -8.85 -4.34
CA ALA A 96 -0.42 -9.23 -3.01
C ALA A 96 -0.96 -8.29 -1.91
N SER A 97 -1.10 -6.99 -2.19
CA SER A 97 -1.69 -6.02 -1.27
C SER A 97 -3.15 -6.36 -0.95
N ILE A 98 -3.94 -6.65 -1.99
CA ILE A 98 -5.35 -7.00 -1.84
C ILE A 98 -5.47 -8.28 -1.02
N PHE A 99 -4.69 -9.30 -1.35
CA PHE A 99 -4.74 -10.58 -0.66
C PHE A 99 -4.29 -10.48 0.80
N ASN A 100 -3.14 -9.88 1.08
CA ASN A 100 -2.57 -9.83 2.43
C ASN A 100 -3.30 -8.84 3.34
N PHE A 101 -3.70 -7.67 2.81
CA PHE A 101 -4.27 -6.60 3.63
C PHE A 101 -5.80 -6.63 3.71
N ALA A 102 -6.48 -7.54 2.99
CA ALA A 102 -7.91 -7.79 3.18
C ALA A 102 -8.26 -8.15 4.64
N ALA A 103 -7.33 -8.80 5.34
CA ALA A 103 -7.43 -9.12 6.76
C ALA A 103 -7.80 -7.91 7.65
N VAL A 104 -7.40 -6.69 7.28
CA VAL A 104 -7.70 -5.44 8.01
C VAL A 104 -9.21 -5.23 8.21
N PHE A 105 -10.05 -5.73 7.30
CA PHE A 105 -11.50 -5.56 7.39
C PHE A 105 -12.18 -6.61 8.26
N PHE A 106 -11.64 -7.83 8.35
CA PHE A 106 -12.36 -8.97 8.93
C PHE A 106 -11.83 -9.41 10.29
N LEU A 107 -10.53 -9.23 10.57
CA LEU A 107 -9.94 -9.72 11.81
C LEU A 107 -10.17 -8.75 12.97
N SER A 108 -10.21 -9.31 14.18
CA SER A 108 -10.08 -8.55 15.42
C SER A 108 -8.70 -7.89 15.46
N ALA A 109 -8.68 -6.57 15.66
CA ALA A 109 -7.43 -5.81 15.62
C ALA A 109 -6.52 -6.10 16.82
N CYS A 110 -7.10 -6.35 17.98
CA CYS A 110 -6.37 -6.68 19.20
C CYS A 110 -7.06 -7.91 19.81
N VAL A 111 -6.29 -8.98 20.00
CA VAL A 111 -6.71 -10.21 20.69
C VAL A 111 -5.83 -10.39 21.91
#